data_AF-A0A418WJN6-F1
#
_entry.id   AF-A0A418WJN6-F1
#
_cell.length_a   1.000
_cell.length_b   1.000
_cell.length_c   1.000
_cell.angle_alpha   90.00
_cell.angle_beta   90.00
_cell.angle_gamma   90.00
#
_symmetry.space_group_name_H-M   'P 1'
#
loop_
_entity.id
_entity.type
_entity.pdbx_description
1 polymer ?
#
loop_
_entity_poly.entity_id
_entity_poly.type
_entity_poly.pdbx_seq_one_letter_code
_entity_poly.pdbx_strand_id
1 'polypeptide(L)'
;MRSSCAFARWNGTSKSRIVNMWVNQQAAFADDSKLHPGADLWASAETTLGQKRGDCEDYAIAKRALILALGMADSDMYLVIARDLVRRVDHAVLVVPSSSGYVVMDNGTDLLLAAERAADYRPIFNFAGDRAWIHGRGTDRRLAATGRSSSPGRVVEVIGD
;
A
#
# COMPACT_ATOMS: atom_id res chain seq x y z
N MET A 1 -6.41 -35.63 12.14
CA MET A 1 -6.58 -34.45 13.02
C MET A 1 -5.40 -33.52 12.76
N ARG A 2 -5.56 -32.51 11.89
CA ARG A 2 -4.55 -31.46 11.70
C ARG A 2 -5.03 -30.27 12.51
N SER A 3 -4.34 -30.01 13.61
CA SER A 3 -4.61 -28.92 14.52
C SER A 3 -4.58 -27.59 13.76
N SER A 4 -5.72 -26.92 13.77
CA SER A 4 -5.90 -25.53 13.38
C SER A 4 -5.01 -24.66 14.26
N CYS A 5 -3.87 -24.22 13.72
CA CYS A 5 -3.13 -23.10 14.30
C CYS A 5 -3.98 -21.87 14.04
N ALA A 6 -4.71 -21.43 15.07
CA ALA A 6 -5.48 -20.20 15.03
C ALA A 6 -4.50 -19.06 14.69
N PHE A 7 -4.65 -18.53 13.47
CA PHE A 7 -4.19 -17.22 13.06
C PHE A 7 -4.47 -16.26 14.23
N ALA A 8 -3.44 -15.80 14.92
CA ALA A 8 -3.61 -14.77 15.93
C ALA A 8 -4.15 -13.54 15.19
N ARG A 9 -5.48 -13.39 15.18
CA ARG A 9 -6.16 -12.27 14.52
C ARG A 9 -5.51 -11.01 15.05
N TRP A 10 -4.84 -10.27 14.17
CA TRP A 10 -4.44 -8.90 14.45
C TRP A 10 -5.69 -8.15 14.94
N ASN A 11 -5.77 -7.87 16.24
CA ASN A 11 -6.84 -7.06 16.83
C ASN A 11 -6.50 -5.56 16.81
N GLY A 12 -5.48 -5.18 16.04
CA GLY A 12 -4.73 -3.94 16.21
C GLY A 12 -5.30 -2.75 15.44
N THR A 13 -6.63 -2.58 15.36
CA THR A 13 -7.22 -1.35 14.79
C THR A 13 -6.66 -0.11 15.52
N SER A 14 -6.49 -0.18 16.84
CA SER A 14 -5.86 0.88 17.64
C SER A 14 -4.40 1.13 17.26
N LYS A 15 -3.61 0.06 17.03
CA LYS A 15 -2.22 0.18 16.56
C LYS A 15 -2.15 0.84 15.18
N SER A 16 -3.02 0.41 14.27
CA SER A 16 -3.13 0.95 12.91
C SER A 16 -3.47 2.44 12.94
N ARG A 17 -4.39 2.84 13.81
CA ARG A 17 -4.75 4.25 14.01
C ARG A 17 -3.56 5.06 14.50
N ILE A 18 -2.85 4.57 15.52
CA ILE A 18 -1.67 5.24 16.08
C ILE A 18 -0.60 5.41 15.01
N VAL A 19 -0.28 4.35 14.26
CA VAL A 19 0.72 4.43 13.19
C VAL A 19 0.29 5.40 12.10
N ASN A 20 -0.97 5.35 11.65
CA ASN A 20 -1.48 6.25 10.61
C ASN A 20 -1.28 7.72 11.02
N MET A 21 -1.81 8.07 12.19
CA MET A 21 -1.73 9.41 12.76
C MET A 21 -0.27 9.84 13.00
N TRP A 22 0.55 8.97 13.58
CA TRP A 22 1.94 9.31 13.91
C TRP A 22 2.77 9.57 12.67
N VAL A 23 2.68 8.73 11.64
CA VAL A 23 3.40 8.97 10.37
C VAL A 23 2.90 10.24 9.69
N ASN A 24 1.59 10.47 9.67
CA ASN A 24 0.99 11.67 9.09
C ASN A 24 1.50 12.97 9.73
N GLN A 25 1.78 12.93 11.04
CA GLN A 25 2.28 14.07 11.79
C GLN A 25 3.81 14.22 11.73
N GLN A 26 4.53 13.14 11.43
CA GLN A 26 6.00 13.12 11.47
C GLN A 26 6.64 13.60 10.17
N ALA A 27 5.94 13.47 9.04
CA ALA A 27 6.41 13.92 7.74
C ALA A 27 5.54 15.05 7.18
N ALA A 28 6.16 15.98 6.46
CA ALA A 28 5.45 16.95 5.62
C ALA A 28 5.29 16.40 4.20
N PHE A 29 4.11 16.57 3.61
CA PHE A 29 3.88 16.14 2.23
C PHE A 29 4.72 17.00 1.27
N ALA A 30 5.51 16.34 0.42
CA ALA A 30 6.21 16.99 -0.67
C ALA A 30 6.35 16.03 -1.85
N ASP A 31 5.78 16.46 -2.97
CA ASP A 31 5.82 15.76 -4.25
C ASP A 31 7.25 15.67 -4.80
N ASP A 32 7.66 14.48 -5.21
CA ASP A 32 8.97 14.23 -5.78
C ASP A 32 9.26 15.07 -7.01
N SER A 33 8.27 15.42 -7.82
CA SER A 33 8.46 16.29 -8.99
C SER A 33 9.00 17.69 -8.60
N LYS A 34 8.80 18.12 -7.35
CA LYS A 34 9.34 19.38 -6.82
C LYS A 34 10.74 19.23 -6.24
N LEU A 35 11.19 18.00 -5.95
CA LEU A 35 12.48 17.69 -5.36
C LEU A 35 13.47 17.13 -6.39
N HIS A 36 12.98 16.30 -7.31
CA HIS A 36 13.69 15.56 -8.36
C HIS A 36 12.83 15.51 -9.64
N PRO A 37 12.90 16.54 -10.51
CA PRO A 37 12.08 16.61 -11.71
C PRO A 37 12.25 15.36 -12.61
N GLY A 38 11.15 14.61 -12.81
CA GLY A 38 11.11 13.44 -13.68
C GLY A 38 11.42 12.09 -13.02
N ALA A 39 11.55 12.05 -11.68
CA ALA A 39 11.69 10.81 -10.92
C ALA A 39 10.52 10.63 -9.94
N ASP A 40 10.09 9.39 -9.78
CA ASP A 40 9.17 8.89 -8.73
C ASP A 40 10.04 7.97 -7.86
N LEU A 41 10.63 8.51 -6.80
CA LEU A 41 11.63 7.86 -5.96
C LEU A 41 11.00 7.34 -4.69
N TRP A 42 10.75 6.03 -4.66
CA TRP A 42 10.16 5.39 -3.51
C TRP A 42 11.17 5.33 -2.35
N ALA A 43 10.99 6.21 -1.36
CA ALA A 43 11.88 6.32 -0.22
C ALA A 43 11.61 5.23 0.82
N SER A 44 12.66 4.83 1.53
CA SER A 44 12.53 3.91 2.66
C SER A 44 11.87 4.59 3.86
N ALA A 45 11.28 3.81 4.76
CA ALA A 45 10.74 4.32 6.03
C ALA A 45 11.78 5.14 6.83
N GLU A 46 13.04 4.70 6.85
CA GLU A 46 14.14 5.43 7.50
C GLU A 46 14.38 6.80 6.84
N THR A 47 14.38 6.83 5.50
CA THR A 47 14.53 8.05 4.71
C THR A 47 13.38 9.02 4.97
N THR A 48 12.13 8.58 4.80
CA THR A 48 10.93 9.42 4.97
C THR A 48 10.85 10.01 6.38
N LEU A 49 11.06 9.18 7.41
CA LEU A 49 10.96 9.61 8.81
C LEU A 49 12.17 10.43 9.27
N GLY A 50 13.38 10.14 8.76
CA GLY A 50 14.60 10.88 9.04
C GLY A 50 14.61 12.26 8.39
N GLN A 51 14.18 12.35 7.14
CA GLN A 51 14.05 13.62 6.41
C GLN A 51 12.77 14.40 6.78
N LYS A 52 11.81 13.73 7.44
CA LYS A 52 10.49 14.28 7.80
C LYS A 52 9.72 14.80 6.58
N ARG A 53 9.84 14.10 5.46
CA ARG A 53 9.25 14.49 4.19
C ARG A 53 9.09 13.28 3.28
N GLY A 54 8.07 13.32 2.43
CA GLY A 54 7.79 12.36 1.37
C GLY A 54 6.44 12.67 0.72
N ASP A 55 6.07 11.93 -0.30
CA ASP A 55 4.76 11.98 -0.94
C ASP A 55 3.92 10.73 -0.59
N CYS A 56 2.98 10.32 -1.45
CA CYS A 56 1.94 9.37 -1.03
C CYS A 56 2.49 7.96 -0.77
N GLU A 57 3.39 7.47 -1.62
CA GLU A 57 3.96 6.14 -1.52
C GLU A 57 4.94 6.05 -0.36
N ASP A 58 5.71 7.10 -0.11
CA ASP A 58 6.63 7.18 1.02
C ASP A 58 5.91 6.99 2.35
N TYR A 59 4.77 7.65 2.52
CA TYR A 59 3.94 7.49 3.71
C TYR A 59 3.40 6.07 3.83
N ALA A 60 2.95 5.49 2.72
CA ALA A 60 2.42 4.14 2.71
C ALA A 60 3.50 3.09 3.02
N ILE A 61 4.72 3.25 2.50
CA ILE A 61 5.90 2.42 2.80
C ILE A 61 6.29 2.58 4.28
N ALA A 62 6.36 3.81 4.79
CA ALA A 62 6.69 4.08 6.19
C ALA A 62 5.68 3.43 7.15
N LYS A 63 4.38 3.59 6.88
CA LYS A 63 3.30 2.96 7.66
C LYS A 63 3.42 1.43 7.61
N ARG A 64 3.68 0.86 6.43
CA ARG A 64 3.82 -0.60 6.24
C ARG A 64 4.97 -1.16 7.05
N ALA A 65 6.13 -0.50 7.02
CA ALA A 65 7.30 -0.90 7.81
C ALA A 65 7.02 -0.89 9.32
N LEU A 66 6.31 0.13 9.82
CA LEU A 66 5.94 0.20 11.23
C LEU A 66 4.89 -0.85 11.62
N ILE A 67 3.89 -1.12 10.78
CA ILE A 67 2.89 -2.17 11.05
C ILE A 67 3.53 -3.56 11.01
N LEU A 68 4.48 -3.79 10.09
CA LEU A 68 5.30 -5.00 10.05
C LEU A 68 6.07 -5.19 11.36
N ALA A 69 6.75 -4.13 11.83
CA ALA A 69 7.49 -4.15 13.09
C ALA A 69 6.59 -4.40 14.32
N LEU A 70 5.30 -4.06 14.24
CA LEU A 70 4.31 -4.32 15.29
C LEU A 70 3.72 -5.74 15.23
N GLY A 71 4.12 -6.56 14.26
CA GLY A 71 3.85 -8.00 14.18
C GLY A 71 2.74 -8.41 13.22
N MET A 72 2.25 -7.52 12.35
CA MET A 72 1.35 -7.95 11.26
C MET A 72 2.16 -8.65 10.17
N ALA A 73 1.64 -9.75 9.62
CA ALA A 73 2.31 -10.43 8.53
C ALA A 73 2.28 -9.57 7.26
N ASP A 74 3.39 -9.58 6.53
CA ASP A 74 3.58 -8.77 5.33
C ASP A 74 2.58 -9.07 4.21
N SER A 75 2.14 -10.34 4.16
CA SER A 75 1.14 -10.87 3.23
C SER A 75 -0.29 -10.40 3.51
N ASP A 76 -0.55 -9.86 4.70
CA ASP A 76 -1.87 -9.37 5.11
C ASP A 76 -2.06 -7.87 4.83
N MET A 77 -0.98 -7.18 4.45
CA MET A 77 -0.97 -5.76 4.11
C MET A 77 -0.93 -5.57 2.60
N TYR A 78 -1.65 -4.56 2.12
CA TYR A 78 -1.69 -4.20 0.72
C TYR A 78 -1.19 -2.77 0.55
N LEU A 79 -0.03 -2.60 -0.06
CA LEU A 79 0.35 -1.30 -0.62
C LEU A 79 -0.39 -1.15 -1.95
N VAL A 80 -1.23 -0.13 -2.06
CA VAL A 80 -2.16 0.05 -3.17
C VAL A 80 -1.84 1.35 -3.89
N ILE A 81 -1.58 1.25 -5.19
CA ILE A 81 -1.58 2.40 -6.11
C ILE A 81 -2.96 2.47 -6.74
N ALA A 82 -3.64 3.58 -6.55
CA ALA A 82 -5.00 3.82 -7.00
C ALA A 82 -5.12 5.15 -7.74
N ARG A 83 -6.12 5.29 -8.59
CA ARG A 83 -6.58 6.60 -9.08
C ARG A 83 -7.53 7.18 -8.02
N ASP A 84 -7.17 8.32 -7.45
CA ASP A 84 -8.10 9.15 -6.68
C ASP A 84 -9.06 9.84 -7.67
N LEU A 85 -10.33 9.48 -7.61
CA LEU A 85 -11.37 9.96 -8.54
C LEU A 85 -11.81 11.39 -8.22
N VAL A 86 -11.63 11.84 -6.98
CA VAL A 86 -11.98 13.19 -6.52
C VAL A 86 -10.88 14.17 -6.88
N ARG A 87 -9.62 13.85 -6.53
CA ARG A 87 -8.44 14.67 -6.82
C ARG A 87 -7.93 14.51 -8.26
N ARG A 88 -8.34 13.44 -8.95
CA ARG A 88 -7.95 13.08 -10.33
C ARG A 88 -6.45 12.81 -10.51
N VAL A 89 -5.76 12.42 -9.45
CA VAL A 89 -4.33 12.07 -9.44
C VAL A 89 -4.15 10.60 -9.09
N ASP A 90 -3.02 10.02 -9.48
CA ASP A 90 -2.61 8.73 -8.89
C ASP A 90 -2.21 8.95 -7.43
N HIS A 91 -2.48 7.95 -6.59
CA HIS A 91 -2.35 8.04 -5.15
C HIS A 91 -1.95 6.68 -4.57
N ALA A 92 -1.07 6.68 -3.59
CA ALA A 92 -0.65 5.48 -2.88
C ALA A 92 -1.21 5.46 -1.46
N VAL A 93 -1.75 4.30 -1.05
CA VAL A 93 -2.30 4.08 0.28
C VAL A 93 -1.89 2.70 0.82
N LEU A 94 -1.92 2.55 2.13
CA LEU A 94 -1.77 1.24 2.78
C LEU A 94 -3.14 0.72 3.22
N VAL A 95 -3.47 -0.52 2.88
CA VAL A 95 -4.69 -1.20 3.32
C VAL A 95 -4.31 -2.36 4.25
N VAL A 96 -4.95 -2.42 5.42
CA VAL A 96 -4.66 -3.43 6.45
C VAL A 96 -5.95 -4.02 7.03
N PRO A 97 -5.93 -5.27 7.55
CA PRO A 97 -7.08 -5.88 8.20
C PRO A 97 -7.44 -5.18 9.52
N SER A 98 -8.74 -5.17 9.81
CA SER A 98 -9.34 -4.66 11.03
C SER A 98 -10.38 -5.65 11.56
N SER A 99 -10.95 -5.37 12.74
CA SER A 99 -12.03 -6.18 13.31
C SER A 99 -13.31 -6.23 12.45
N SER A 100 -13.51 -5.28 11.54
CA SER A 100 -14.75 -5.11 10.76
C SER A 100 -14.56 -5.23 9.25
N GLY A 101 -13.43 -5.75 8.78
CA GLY A 101 -13.07 -5.78 7.36
C GLY A 101 -11.69 -5.15 7.15
N TYR A 102 -11.53 -4.37 6.08
CA TYR A 102 -10.26 -3.69 5.78
C TYR A 102 -10.36 -2.19 6.03
N VAL A 103 -9.23 -1.59 6.39
CA VAL A 103 -9.11 -0.15 6.56
C VAL A 103 -7.98 0.40 5.71
N VAL A 104 -8.22 1.58 5.14
CA VAL A 104 -7.25 2.37 4.37
C VAL A 104 -6.58 3.37 5.30
N MET A 105 -5.25 3.42 5.22
CA MET A 105 -4.36 4.34 5.92
C MET A 105 -3.77 5.31 4.89
N ASP A 106 -4.36 6.51 4.82
CA ASP A 106 -4.05 7.55 3.84
C ASP A 106 -3.21 8.67 4.49
N ASN A 107 -2.29 9.29 3.75
CA ASN A 107 -1.54 10.45 4.24
C ASN A 107 -2.38 11.74 4.29
N GLY A 108 -3.48 11.81 3.54
CA GLY A 108 -4.41 12.94 3.55
C GLY A 108 -5.38 12.97 4.73
N THR A 109 -5.40 11.94 5.59
CA THR A 109 -6.25 11.92 6.79
C THR A 109 -5.72 11.01 7.90
N ASP A 110 -5.85 11.45 9.15
CA ASP A 110 -5.52 10.64 10.33
C ASP A 110 -6.57 9.56 10.62
N LEU A 111 -7.75 9.66 10.00
CA LEU A 111 -8.82 8.67 10.14
C LEU A 111 -8.49 7.40 9.35
N LEU A 112 -8.78 6.26 9.97
CA LEU A 112 -8.84 4.99 9.24
C LEU A 112 -10.14 4.95 8.45
N LEU A 113 -10.05 4.86 7.13
CA LEU A 113 -11.22 4.78 6.26
C LEU A 113 -11.59 3.31 6.07
N ALA A 114 -12.87 2.95 6.21
CA ALA A 114 -13.32 1.61 5.85
C ALA A 114 -13.14 1.41 4.34
N ALA A 115 -12.49 0.33 3.92
CA ALA A 115 -12.17 0.09 2.51
C ALA A 115 -13.44 0.00 1.64
N GLU A 116 -14.53 -0.52 2.20
CA GLU A 116 -15.84 -0.62 1.55
C GLU A 116 -16.49 0.75 1.28
N ARG A 117 -16.06 1.78 2.01
CA ARG A 117 -16.53 3.17 1.88
C ARG A 117 -15.56 4.04 1.10
N ALA A 118 -14.41 3.50 0.70
CA ALA A 118 -13.36 4.19 -0.02
C ALA A 118 -13.61 4.19 -1.54
N ALA A 119 -14.86 4.44 -1.95
CA ALA A 119 -15.31 4.39 -3.34
C ALA A 119 -14.66 5.47 -4.24
N ASP A 120 -14.05 6.48 -3.62
CA ASP A 120 -13.30 7.54 -4.29
C ASP A 120 -11.96 7.05 -4.84
N TYR A 121 -11.49 5.86 -4.45
CA TYR A 121 -10.28 5.25 -4.98
C TYR A 121 -10.61 4.12 -5.94
N ARG A 122 -9.99 4.14 -7.13
CA ARG A 122 -9.98 3.01 -8.05
C ARG A 122 -8.60 2.35 -8.07
N PRO A 123 -8.42 1.17 -7.45
CA PRO A 123 -7.14 0.46 -7.46
C PRO A 123 -6.61 0.23 -8.87
N ILE A 124 -5.29 0.27 -9.01
CA ILE A 124 -4.57 -0.01 -10.27
C ILE A 124 -3.54 -1.12 -10.02
N PHE A 125 -2.73 -0.99 -8.97
CA PHE A 125 -1.73 -1.98 -8.59
C PHE A 125 -1.78 -2.27 -7.09
N ASN A 126 -1.58 -3.52 -6.72
CA ASN A 126 -1.43 -3.95 -5.34
C ASN A 126 -0.12 -4.71 -5.14
N PHE A 127 0.46 -4.57 -3.95
CA PHE A 127 1.63 -5.33 -3.49
C PHE A 127 1.34 -5.89 -2.09
N ALA A 128 1.50 -7.20 -1.91
CA ALA A 128 1.27 -7.89 -0.63
C ALA A 128 2.26 -9.05 -0.47
N GLY A 129 3.13 -8.98 0.54
CA GLY A 129 4.27 -9.89 0.65
C GLY A 129 5.14 -9.85 -0.61
N ASP A 130 5.37 -11.03 -1.19
CA ASP A 130 6.10 -11.26 -2.44
C ASP A 130 5.21 -11.18 -3.70
N ARG A 131 3.91 -10.90 -3.54
CA ARG A 131 2.92 -10.88 -4.63
C ARG A 131 2.60 -9.47 -5.08
N ALA A 132 2.30 -9.33 -6.37
CA ALA A 132 1.72 -8.12 -6.92
C ALA A 132 0.70 -8.42 -8.01
N TRP A 133 -0.29 -7.55 -8.18
CA TRP A 133 -1.28 -7.67 -9.24
C TRP A 133 -1.77 -6.33 -9.75
N ILE A 134 -2.35 -6.36 -10.95
CA ILE A 134 -2.95 -5.23 -11.64
C ILE A 134 -4.47 -5.42 -11.66
N HIS A 135 -5.20 -4.34 -11.35
CA HIS A 135 -6.66 -4.27 -11.48
C HIS A 135 -7.02 -3.72 -12.86
N GLY A 136 -7.96 -4.37 -13.54
CA GLY A 136 -8.44 -3.91 -14.83
C GLY A 136 -9.53 -4.81 -15.39
N ARG A 137 -10.44 -4.23 -16.18
CA ARG A 137 -11.39 -5.03 -16.97
C ARG A 137 -10.61 -5.79 -18.03
N GLY A 138 -10.71 -7.11 -18.00
CA GLY A 138 -10.11 -8.00 -18.99
C GLY A 138 -10.49 -7.58 -20.41
N THR A 139 -9.54 -6.97 -21.12
CA THR A 139 -9.37 -7.26 -22.53
C THR A 139 -8.13 -8.14 -22.60
N ASP A 140 -8.31 -9.32 -23.16
CA ASP A 140 -7.25 -10.30 -23.39
C ASP A 140 -6.04 -9.64 -24.05
N ARG A 141 -5.03 -9.35 -23.25
CA ARG A 141 -3.65 -9.24 -23.70
C ARG A 141 -2.84 -10.09 -22.76
N ARG A 142 -2.65 -11.35 -23.15
CA ARG A 142 -1.36 -12.03 -22.97
C ARG A 142 -0.26 -10.98 -23.22
N LEU A 143 0.35 -10.47 -22.15
CA LEU A 143 1.63 -9.80 -22.25
C LEU A 143 2.60 -10.87 -22.73
N ALA A 144 2.81 -10.93 -24.04
CA ALA A 144 3.83 -11.75 -24.65
C ALA A 144 5.17 -11.30 -24.08
N ALA A 145 5.68 -12.08 -23.12
CA ALA A 145 7.06 -11.97 -22.66
C ALA A 145 7.99 -12.47 -23.78
N THR A 146 8.17 -11.66 -24.83
CA THR A 146 9.33 -11.79 -25.71
C THR A 146 10.42 -10.89 -25.14
N GLY A 147 11.16 -11.42 -24.17
CA GLY A 147 12.30 -10.77 -23.56
C GLY A 147 13.02 -11.77 -22.66
N ARG A 148 13.95 -12.53 -23.24
CA ARG A 148 14.81 -13.48 -22.53
C ARG A 148 15.76 -12.69 -21.63
N SER A 149 15.54 -12.71 -20.31
CA SER A 149 16.58 -12.37 -19.33
C SER A 149 16.37 -13.14 -18.04
N SER A 150 17.39 -13.90 -17.67
CA SER A 150 17.46 -14.82 -16.55
C SER A 150 17.63 -14.08 -15.22
N SER A 151 16.53 -13.79 -14.56
CA SER A 151 16.42 -13.56 -13.11
C SER A 151 15.08 -14.16 -12.67
N PRO A 152 14.94 -14.70 -11.44
CA PRO A 152 13.67 -15.27 -11.00
C PRO A 152 12.63 -14.15 -10.92
N GLY A 153 11.87 -14.00 -12.00
CA GLY A 153 10.96 -12.89 -12.25
C GLY A 153 9.70 -13.03 -11.40
N ARG A 154 9.40 -11.97 -10.66
CA ARG A 154 8.19 -11.77 -9.86
C ARG A 154 6.94 -12.05 -10.71
N VAL A 155 6.08 -12.94 -10.23
CA VAL A 155 4.77 -13.21 -10.86
C VAL A 155 3.86 -12.02 -10.58
N VAL A 156 3.43 -11.33 -11.63
CA VAL A 156 2.35 -10.34 -11.55
C VAL A 156 1.07 -11.06 -11.97
N GLU A 157 0.16 -11.28 -11.03
CA GLU A 157 -1.16 -11.82 -11.33
C GLU A 157 -2.05 -10.69 -11.85
N VAL A 158 -2.97 -10.96 -12.78
CA VAL A 158 -3.98 -9.97 -13.20
C VAL A 158 -5.31 -10.56 -12.76
N ILE A 159 -5.90 -9.99 -11.71
CA ILE A 159 -7.20 -10.42 -11.21
C ILE A 159 -8.21 -9.39 -11.70
N GLY A 160 -9.13 -9.82 -12.55
CA GLY A 160 -10.24 -8.99 -13.02
C GLY A 160 -11.30 -8.85 -11.94
N ASP A 161 -11.91 -7.66 -11.89
CA ASP A 161 -13.01 -7.30 -10.99
C ASP A 161 -14.27 -8.14 -11.22
#